data_AF-A0A1Z8ZB99-F1
#
_entry.id   AF-A0A1Z8ZB99-F1
#
_cell.length_a   1.000
_cell.length_b   1.000
_cell.length_c   1.000
_cell.angle_alpha   90.00
_cell.angle_beta   90.00
_cell.angle_gamma   90.00
#
_symmetry.space_group_name_H-M   'P 1'
#
loop_
_entity.id
_entity.type
_entity.pdbx_description
1 polymer ?
#
loop_
_entity_poly.entity_id
_entity_poly.type
_entity_poly.pdbx_seq_one_letter_code
_entity_poly.pdbx_strand_id
1 'polypeptide(L)'
;MKCNNILIFSDIDGSLTYHNDYKLDKISSFLALIIKSFHLIFSSSKTYYELKNFVNKNKIDSPFVVENGSAIFFPKNSFKHLNFNNDFKSNDDYFFIVLGTTISEIKKIINL
;
A
#
# COMPACT_ATOMS: atom_id res chain seq x y z
N MET A 1 -18.38 12.99 -0.74
CA MET A 1 -18.67 11.78 -1.55
C MET A 1 -17.39 11.45 -2.29
N LYS A 2 -16.88 10.22 -2.19
CA LYS A 2 -15.75 9.81 -3.05
C LYS A 2 -16.27 9.67 -4.48
N CYS A 3 -15.50 10.11 -5.45
CA CYS A 3 -15.73 9.79 -6.86
C CYS A 3 -15.36 8.31 -7.07
N ASN A 4 -16.36 7.45 -7.17
CA ASN A 4 -16.17 5.98 -7.18
C ASN A 4 -15.41 5.43 -8.39
N ASN A 5 -15.07 6.26 -9.39
CA ASN A 5 -14.47 5.80 -10.65
C ASN A 5 -13.00 6.23 -10.82
N ILE A 6 -12.40 6.93 -9.85
CA ILE A 6 -11.02 7.41 -9.96
C ILE A 6 -10.17 6.81 -8.85
N LEU A 7 -9.18 6.02 -9.29
CA LEU A 7 -8.09 5.49 -8.49
C LEU A 7 -6.84 6.35 -8.75
N ILE A 8 -6.19 6.82 -7.70
CA ILE A 8 -4.93 7.57 -7.79
C ILE A 8 -3.84 6.69 -7.22
N PHE A 9 -2.88 6.31 -8.07
CA PHE A 9 -1.68 5.61 -7.65
C PHE A 9 -0.56 6.62 -7.43
N SER A 10 0.14 6.52 -6.30
CA SER A 10 1.27 7.39 -6.02
C SER A 10 2.43 6.61 -5.44
N ASP A 11 3.62 6.89 -5.96
CA ASP A 11 4.86 6.56 -5.27
C ASP A 11 5.04 7.46 -4.04
N ILE A 12 5.87 7.02 -3.11
CA ILE A 12 6.14 7.69 -1.83
C ILE A 12 7.43 8.49 -1.91
N ASP A 13 8.57 7.82 -2.14
CA ASP A 13 9.88 8.46 -2.10
C ASP A 13 10.10 9.36 -3.30
N GLY A 14 10.53 10.60 -3.07
CA GLY A 14 10.74 11.57 -4.16
C GLY A 14 9.47 12.03 -4.88
N SER A 15 8.30 11.48 -4.55
CA SER A 15 6.98 11.86 -5.10
C SER A 15 6.11 12.54 -4.04
N LEU A 16 5.73 11.82 -2.98
CA LEU A 16 4.92 12.37 -1.87
C LEU A 16 5.78 12.97 -0.76
N THR A 17 6.98 12.43 -0.53
CA THR A 17 7.88 12.89 0.54
C THR A 17 9.11 13.57 -0.05
N TYR A 18 9.33 14.84 0.33
CA TYR A 18 10.45 15.65 -0.17
C TYR A 18 11.76 15.45 0.64
N HIS A 19 11.72 14.72 1.78
CA HIS A 19 12.89 14.37 2.60
C HIS A 19 12.69 13.02 3.31
N ASN A 20 13.79 12.37 3.73
CA ASN A 20 13.85 11.04 4.38
C ASN A 20 13.04 10.89 5.69
N ASP A 21 12.38 11.95 6.15
CA ASP A 21 11.64 11.97 7.41
C ASP A 21 10.26 11.31 7.29
N TYR A 22 9.82 10.98 6.07
CA TYR A 22 8.51 10.39 5.74
C TYR A 22 7.32 11.18 6.32
N LYS A 23 7.51 12.48 6.55
CA LYS A 23 6.49 13.37 7.08
C LYS A 23 5.67 13.95 5.94
N LEU A 24 4.36 13.86 6.08
CA LEU A 24 3.41 14.44 5.13
C LEU A 24 2.92 15.83 5.55
N ASP A 25 3.49 16.42 6.61
CA ASP A 25 3.00 17.66 7.23
C ASP A 25 2.75 18.78 6.22
N LYS A 26 3.69 18.97 5.27
CA LYS A 26 3.59 20.01 4.21
C LYS A 26 2.47 19.77 3.19
N ILE A 27 2.06 18.51 3.00
CA ILE A 27 1.04 18.11 2.02
C ILE A 27 -0.20 17.51 2.68
N SER A 28 -0.29 17.54 4.01
CA SER A 28 -1.33 16.89 4.81
C SER A 28 -2.73 17.38 4.42
N SER A 29 -2.90 18.69 4.25
CA SER A 29 -4.15 19.29 3.78
C SER A 29 -4.55 18.83 2.37
N PHE A 30 -3.57 18.71 1.46
CA PHE A 30 -3.81 18.22 0.11
C PHE A 30 -4.18 16.73 0.12
N LEU A 31 -3.42 15.90 0.85
CA LEU A 31 -3.72 14.48 1.00
C LEU A 31 -5.09 14.24 1.64
N ALA A 32 -5.48 15.02 2.64
CA ALA A 32 -6.81 14.93 3.22
C ALA A 32 -7.93 15.20 2.19
N LEU A 33 -7.73 16.20 1.31
CA LEU A 33 -8.66 16.48 0.21
C LEU A 33 -8.71 15.34 -0.81
N ILE A 34 -7.56 14.78 -1.17
CA ILE A 34 -7.45 13.65 -2.10
C ILE A 34 -8.13 12.41 -1.52
N ILE A 35 -7.80 12.01 -0.29
CA ILE A 35 -8.35 10.81 0.36
C ILE A 35 -9.87 10.94 0.59
N LYS A 36 -10.38 12.16 0.78
CA LYS A 36 -11.83 12.40 0.91
C LYS A 36 -12.57 12.28 -0.43
N SER A 37 -11.90 12.55 -1.53
CA SER A 37 -12.51 12.68 -2.87
C SER A 37 -12.24 11.49 -3.77
N PHE A 38 -11.13 10.79 -3.57
CA PHE A 38 -10.64 9.72 -4.45
C PHE A 38 -10.11 8.53 -3.64
N HIS A 39 -9.90 7.41 -4.34
CA HIS A 39 -9.20 6.26 -3.79
C HIS A 39 -7.71 6.41 -4.07
N LEU A 40 -6.96 6.89 -3.09
CA LEU A 40 -5.50 6.89 -3.14
C LEU A 40 -4.99 5.46 -2.92
N ILE A 41 -3.96 5.03 -3.63
CA ILE A 41 -3.27 3.74 -3.45
C ILE A 41 -1.77 4.04 -3.49
N PHE A 42 -1.03 3.62 -2.47
CA PHE A 42 0.42 3.79 -2.46
C PHE A 42 1.08 2.65 -3.22
N SER A 43 2.12 2.93 -4.01
CA SER A 43 2.90 1.93 -4.72
C SER A 43 4.37 2.25 -4.64
N SER A 44 5.17 1.40 -3.99
CA SER A 44 6.58 1.68 -3.73
C SER A 44 7.44 0.42 -3.79
N SER A 45 8.75 0.60 -3.91
CA SER A 45 9.77 -0.46 -3.75
C SER A 45 9.93 -0.93 -2.31
N LYS A 46 9.33 -0.20 -1.36
CA LYS A 46 9.38 -0.46 0.07
C LYS A 46 8.72 -1.78 0.46
N THR A 47 9.21 -2.33 1.56
CA THR A 47 8.69 -3.55 2.16
C THR A 47 7.31 -3.33 2.80
N TYR A 48 6.60 -4.43 3.07
CA TYR A 48 5.35 -4.40 3.85
C TYR A 48 5.49 -3.66 5.19
N TYR A 49 6.56 -3.90 5.94
CA TYR A 49 6.74 -3.29 7.25
C TYR A 49 6.95 -1.77 7.16
N GLU A 50 7.71 -1.32 6.17
CA GLU A 50 7.93 0.11 5.93
C GLU A 50 6.64 0.82 5.53
N LEU A 51 5.87 0.27 4.58
CA LEU A 51 4.60 0.86 4.16
C LEU A 51 3.54 0.80 5.25
N LYS A 52 3.42 -0.32 5.98
CA LYS A 52 2.54 -0.45 7.15
C LYS A 52 2.84 0.64 8.17
N ASN A 53 4.11 0.85 8.49
CA ASN A 53 4.51 1.89 9.43
C ASN A 53 4.15 3.29 8.90
N PHE A 54 4.40 3.55 7.62
CA PHE A 54 4.06 4.82 6.96
C PHE A 54 2.56 5.13 7.01
N VAL A 55 1.70 4.19 6.61
CA VAL A 55 0.25 4.41 6.59
C VAL A 55 -0.32 4.54 8.00
N ASN A 56 0.18 3.75 8.97
CA ASN A 56 -0.23 3.84 10.36
C ASN A 56 0.17 5.19 10.99
N LYS A 57 1.41 5.62 10.80
CA LYS A 57 1.93 6.90 11.33
C LYS A 57 1.13 8.10 10.80
N ASN A 58 0.72 8.04 9.55
CA ASN A 58 -0.05 9.11 8.90
C ASN A 58 -1.57 8.91 8.98
N LYS A 59 -2.05 7.86 9.66
CA LYS A 59 -3.48 7.51 9.81
C LYS A 59 -4.21 7.40 8.47
N ILE A 60 -3.57 6.81 7.48
CA ILE A 60 -4.13 6.64 6.14
C ILE A 60 -4.65 5.21 6.00
N ASP A 61 -5.96 5.07 5.87
CA ASP A 61 -6.60 3.76 5.65
C ASP A 61 -6.77 3.52 4.14
N SER A 62 -5.73 2.96 3.52
CA SER A 62 -5.62 2.82 2.08
C SER A 62 -4.93 1.52 1.68
N PRO A 63 -5.33 0.88 0.56
CA PRO A 63 -4.54 -0.19 -0.04
C PRO A 63 -3.14 0.29 -0.45
N PHE A 64 -2.18 -0.63 -0.45
CA PHE A 64 -0.84 -0.33 -0.91
C PHE A 64 -0.16 -1.52 -1.58
N VAL A 65 0.75 -1.21 -2.50
CA VAL A 65 1.57 -2.12 -3.29
C VAL A 65 3.01 -2.01 -2.80
N VAL A 66 3.61 -3.15 -2.46
CA VAL A 66 4.97 -3.24 -1.91
C VAL A 66 5.92 -3.84 -2.94
N GLU A 67 7.23 -3.66 -2.70
CA GLU A 67 8.30 -4.36 -3.39
C GLU A 67 8.10 -4.37 -4.92
N ASN A 68 7.78 -3.20 -5.48
CA ASN A 68 7.56 -2.97 -6.91
C ASN A 68 6.49 -3.87 -7.55
N GLY A 69 5.42 -4.20 -6.81
CA GLY A 69 4.32 -5.01 -7.32
C GLY A 69 4.33 -6.45 -6.83
N SER A 70 5.27 -6.85 -5.97
CA SER A 70 5.35 -8.23 -5.50
C SER A 70 4.18 -8.64 -4.60
N ALA A 71 3.52 -7.69 -3.94
CA ALA A 71 2.28 -7.93 -3.21
C ALA A 71 1.40 -6.69 -3.09
N ILE A 72 0.10 -6.91 -2.89
CA ILE A 72 -0.91 -5.86 -2.71
C ILE A 72 -1.65 -6.13 -1.40
N PHE A 73 -1.77 -5.11 -0.55
CA PHE A 73 -2.42 -5.18 0.76
C PHE A 73 -3.66 -4.30 0.81
N PHE A 74 -4.75 -4.84 1.38
CA PHE A 74 -6.06 -4.22 1.54
C PHE A 74 -6.41 -4.17 3.04
N PRO A 75 -6.58 -2.98 3.65
CA PRO A 75 -6.92 -2.87 5.06
C PRO A 75 -8.24 -3.56 5.41
N LYS A 76 -8.26 -4.44 6.41
CA LYS A 76 -9.47 -5.18 6.78
C LYS A 76 -10.62 -4.28 7.19
N ASN A 77 -10.34 -3.20 7.91
CA ASN A 77 -11.37 -2.28 8.40
C ASN A 77 -12.21 -1.68 7.27
N SER A 78 -11.55 -1.18 6.23
CA SER A 78 -12.21 -0.56 5.08
C SER A 78 -12.67 -1.56 4.01
N PHE A 79 -12.02 -2.71 3.88
CA PHE A 79 -12.22 -3.62 2.75
C PHE A 79 -12.86 -4.97 3.13
N LYS A 80 -13.39 -5.13 4.34
CA LYS A 80 -14.11 -6.35 4.78
C LYS A 80 -15.29 -6.79 3.91
N HIS A 81 -15.83 -5.90 3.08
CA HIS A 81 -16.98 -6.16 2.20
C HIS A 81 -16.56 -6.64 0.81
N LEU A 82 -15.25 -6.65 0.50
CA LEU A 82 -14.77 -7.21 -0.75
C LEU A 82 -14.77 -8.74 -0.69
N ASN A 83 -15.21 -9.36 -1.77
CA ASN A 83 -15.10 -10.80 -1.96
C ASN A 83 -13.68 -11.12 -2.43
N PHE A 84 -12.84 -11.54 -1.50
CA PHE A 84 -11.52 -12.07 -1.81
C PHE A 84 -11.64 -13.54 -2.20
N ASN A 85 -11.06 -13.92 -3.34
CA ASN A 85 -10.98 -15.32 -3.77
C ASN A 85 -9.88 -16.07 -2.98
N ASN A 86 -9.65 -17.34 -3.32
CA ASN A 86 -8.68 -18.19 -2.63
C ASN A 86 -7.21 -17.76 -2.81
N ASP A 87 -6.91 -16.82 -3.72
CA ASP A 87 -5.55 -16.33 -3.95
C ASP A 87 -5.14 -15.31 -2.88
N PHE A 88 -6.10 -14.74 -2.16
CA PHE A 88 -5.83 -13.81 -1.08
C PHE A 88 -5.51 -14.55 0.22
N LYS A 89 -4.45 -14.08 0.85
CA LYS A 89 -4.06 -14.40 2.21
C LYS A 89 -4.58 -13.31 3.14
N SER A 90 -4.48 -13.54 4.45
CA SER A 90 -4.80 -12.50 5.43
C SER A 90 -3.92 -12.58 6.66
N ASN A 91 -3.71 -11.44 7.31
CA ASN A 91 -3.16 -11.32 8.65
C ASN A 91 -4.11 -10.48 9.50
N ASP A 92 -3.71 -10.07 10.71
CA ASP A 92 -4.60 -9.34 11.62
C ASP A 92 -5.16 -8.04 11.03
N ASP A 93 -4.37 -7.34 10.22
CA ASP A 93 -4.70 -5.99 9.75
C ASP A 93 -5.14 -5.94 8.28
N TYR A 94 -4.72 -6.91 7.45
CA TYR A 94 -4.86 -6.84 5.99
C TYR A 94 -5.34 -8.16 5.37
N PHE A 95 -6.12 -8.02 4.29
CA PHE A 95 -6.17 -9.02 3.22
C PHE A 95 -5.08 -8.70 2.20
N PHE A 96 -4.43 -9.70 1.61
CA PHE A 96 -3.36 -9.43 0.66
C PHE A 96 -3.17 -10.54 -0.37
N ILE A 97 -2.68 -10.16 -1.55
CA ILE A 97 -2.29 -11.08 -2.61
C ILE A 97 -0.79 -10.94 -2.86
N VAL A 98 -0.12 -12.07 -3.02
CA VAL A 98 1.30 -12.14 -3.39
C VAL A 98 1.37 -12.48 -4.87
N LEU A 99 1.94 -11.58 -5.66
CA LEU A 99 2.10 -11.68 -7.11
C LEU A 99 3.53 -12.06 -7.51
N GLY A 100 4.50 -11.71 -6.66
CA GLY A 100 5.91 -12.01 -6.85
C GLY A 100 6.30 -13.41 -6.34
N THR A 101 7.56 -13.73 -6.55
CA THR A 101 8.17 -15.00 -6.13
C THR A 101 8.77 -14.87 -4.73
N THR A 102 8.69 -15.94 -3.94
CA THR A 102 9.31 -15.91 -2.60
C THR A 102 10.84 -15.88 -2.69
N ILE A 103 11.50 -15.26 -1.71
CA ILE A 103 12.97 -15.27 -1.66
C ILE A 103 13.54 -16.69 -1.61
N SER A 104 12.81 -17.65 -1.03
CA SER A 104 13.21 -19.06 -1.01
C SER A 104 13.24 -19.67 -2.41
N GLU A 105 12.24 -19.37 -3.24
CA GLU A 105 12.20 -19.83 -4.64
C GLU A 105 13.25 -19.12 -5.49
N ILE A 106 13.45 -17.82 -5.30
CA ILE A 106 14.52 -17.06 -5.97
C ILE A 106 15.87 -17.71 -5.68
N LYS A 107 16.17 -17.96 -4.39
CA LYS A 107 17.39 -18.62 -3.92
C LYS A 107 17.64 -19.98 -4.58
N LYS A 108 16.61 -20.82 -4.66
CA LYS A 108 16.67 -22.12 -5.37
C LYS A 108 17.07 -21.97 -6.84
N ILE A 109 16.60 -20.93 -7.53
CA ILE A 109 16.90 -20.70 -8.96
C ILE A 109 18.33 -20.20 -9.15
N ILE A 110 18.80 -19.30 -8.27
CA ILE A 110 20.10 -18.65 -8.40
C ILE A 110 21.25 -19.37 -7.67
N ASN A 111 21.00 -20.59 -7.16
CA ASN A 111 21.96 -21.38 -6.39
C ASN A 111 22.59 -20.63 -5.20
N LEU A 112 21.78 -19.83 -4.50
CA LEU A 112 22.10 -19.19 -3.21
C LEU A 112 21.32 -19.82 -2.07
#